data_AF-A0A933B7B1-F1
#
_entry.id   AF-A0A933B7B1-F1
#
_cell.length_a   1.000
_cell.length_b   1.000
_cell.length_c   1.000
_cell.angle_alpha   90.00
_cell.angle_beta   90.00
_cell.angle_gamma   90.00
#
_symmetry.space_group_name_H-M   'P 1'
#
loop_
_entity.id
_entity.type
_entity.pdbx_description
1 polymer ?
#
loop_
_entity_poly.entity_id
_entity_poly.type
_entity_poly.pdbx_seq_one_letter_code
_entity_poly.pdbx_strand_id
1 'polypeptide(L)'
;MQDDVPLIPNKMEEPGRYWREEEWERSLLENERLMDRYQKAFEEDPERRWDDPLDLYYKVQHGIDFGKDVKFPEKAREAEEERPESGGGSSEEPWHGVSVEDDPASLRDDLESIPAYRLGLEFSMAIHDYLKGSETGGSWEDSLRMEFYRHALRIGAEIAGGHGLGYEEDTLCGNIVKNRWALGHAREAARLLRILLQGDGSSESLKNLLSMVHEVQKEIESRVVELRRKVWW
;
A
#
# COMPACT_ATOMS: atom_id res chain seq x y z
N MET A 1 -22.99 -33.89 14.41
CA MET A 1 -22.13 -33.65 13.24
C MET A 1 -21.37 -32.38 13.55
N GLN A 2 -20.11 -32.52 13.95
CA GLN A 2 -19.19 -31.40 14.10
C GLN A 2 -18.63 -31.16 12.70
N ASP A 3 -18.95 -30.00 12.12
CA ASP A 3 -18.34 -29.55 10.87
C ASP A 3 -16.89 -29.14 11.20
N ASP A 4 -15.94 -30.01 10.83
CA ASP A 4 -14.53 -29.68 10.77
C ASP A 4 -14.34 -28.60 9.70
N VAL A 5 -14.35 -27.34 10.16
CA VAL A 5 -13.83 -26.22 9.38
C VAL A 5 -12.36 -26.54 9.11
N PRO A 6 -11.91 -26.63 7.85
CA PRO A 6 -10.51 -26.91 7.56
C PRO A 6 -9.66 -25.76 8.12
N LEU A 7 -8.95 -26.05 9.21
CA LEU A 7 -7.91 -25.18 9.73
C LEU A 7 -6.90 -24.94 8.61
N ILE A 8 -6.63 -23.65 8.40
CA ILE A 8 -5.71 -23.02 7.44
C ILE A 8 -4.56 -23.96 7.07
N PRO A 9 -4.23 -24.13 5.76
CA PRO A 9 -3.10 -24.94 5.34
C PRO A 9 -1.85 -24.49 6.10
N ASN A 10 -1.36 -25.39 6.94
CA ASN A 10 -0.15 -25.22 7.73
C ASN A 10 1.05 -25.23 6.77
N LYS A 11 1.27 -24.12 6.05
CA LYS A 11 2.57 -23.82 5.48
C LYS A 11 3.45 -23.44 6.65
N MET A 12 4.01 -24.45 7.31
CA MET A 12 5.20 -24.28 8.13
C MET A 12 6.27 -23.68 7.20
N GLU A 13 6.43 -22.36 7.28
CA GLU A 13 7.59 -21.70 6.71
C GLU A 13 8.81 -22.23 7.42
N GLU A 14 9.80 -22.70 6.66
CA GLU A 14 11.05 -23.18 7.23
C GLU A 14 11.66 -22.03 8.05
N PRO A 15 11.91 -22.20 9.36
CA PRO A 15 12.47 -21.15 10.18
C PRO A 15 13.81 -20.70 9.59
N GLY A 16 13.92 -19.39 9.30
CA GLY A 16 15.10 -18.78 8.68
C GLY A 16 15.04 -18.65 7.14
N ARG A 17 13.91 -18.96 6.49
CA ARG A 17 13.75 -18.68 5.05
C ARG A 17 13.17 -17.28 4.83
N TYR A 18 13.99 -16.39 4.28
CA TYR A 18 13.55 -15.07 3.83
C TYR A 18 12.66 -15.15 2.58
N TRP A 19 11.61 -14.34 2.56
CA TRP A 19 10.71 -14.23 1.41
C TRP A 19 11.40 -13.47 0.27
N ARG A 20 11.30 -14.01 -0.95
CA ARG A 20 11.78 -13.32 -2.15
C ARG A 20 10.80 -12.23 -2.59
N GLU A 21 11.23 -11.36 -3.49
CA GLU A 21 10.38 -10.31 -4.08
C GLU A 21 9.07 -10.87 -4.64
N GLU A 22 9.08 -12.03 -5.31
CA GLU A 22 7.86 -12.63 -5.89
C GLU A 22 6.87 -13.17 -4.83
N GLU A 23 7.36 -13.51 -3.64
CA GLU A 23 6.54 -13.99 -2.53
C GLU A 23 5.89 -12.81 -1.82
N TRP A 24 6.69 -11.76 -1.55
CA TRP A 24 6.21 -10.47 -1.08
C TRP A 24 5.19 -9.85 -2.03
N GLU A 25 5.44 -9.85 -3.33
CA GLU A 25 4.52 -9.30 -4.33
C GLU A 25 3.16 -10.03 -4.32
N ARG A 26 3.16 -11.36 -4.20
CA ARG A 26 1.91 -12.12 -4.07
C ARG A 26 1.17 -11.79 -2.78
N SER A 27 1.89 -11.71 -1.65
CA SER A 27 1.30 -11.41 -0.35
C SER A 27 0.71 -9.99 -0.32
N LEU A 28 1.45 -8.99 -0.81
CA LEU A 28 0.98 -7.61 -0.87
C LEU A 28 -0.23 -7.45 -1.80
N LEU A 29 -0.25 -8.11 -2.96
CA LEU A 29 -1.42 -8.10 -3.85
C LEU A 29 -2.65 -8.75 -3.20
N GLU A 30 -2.46 -9.80 -2.42
CA GLU A 30 -3.55 -10.42 -1.68
C GLU A 30 -4.08 -9.51 -0.57
N ASN A 31 -3.19 -8.76 0.09
CA ASN A 31 -3.56 -7.72 1.05
C ASN A 31 -4.37 -6.59 0.36
N GLU A 32 -3.94 -6.10 -0.81
CA GLU A 32 -4.71 -5.08 -1.55
C GLU A 32 -6.12 -5.58 -1.90
N ARG A 33 -6.25 -6.82 -2.39
CA ARG A 33 -7.57 -7.42 -2.66
C ARG A 33 -8.43 -7.55 -1.41
N LEU A 34 -7.80 -7.84 -0.28
CA LEU A 34 -8.50 -7.89 0.99
C LEU A 34 -9.01 -6.49 1.37
N MET A 35 -8.20 -5.45 1.24
CA MET A 35 -8.61 -4.06 1.48
C MET A 35 -9.73 -3.61 0.53
N ASP A 36 -9.68 -4.00 -0.74
CA ASP A 36 -10.76 -3.75 -1.70
C ASP A 36 -12.08 -4.41 -1.26
N ARG A 37 -12.01 -5.63 -0.70
CA ARG A 37 -13.21 -6.29 -0.14
C ARG A 37 -13.75 -5.56 1.08
N TYR A 38 -12.88 -5.06 1.97
CA TYR A 38 -13.30 -4.21 3.10
C TYR A 38 -13.96 -2.92 2.61
N GLN A 39 -13.33 -2.21 1.67
CA GLN A 39 -13.89 -0.99 1.08
C GLN A 39 -15.26 -1.24 0.45
N LYS A 40 -15.40 -2.33 -0.31
CA LYS A 40 -16.68 -2.74 -0.89
C LYS A 40 -17.75 -3.02 0.18
N ALA A 41 -17.39 -3.62 1.30
CA ALA A 41 -18.33 -3.86 2.40
C ALA A 41 -18.85 -2.55 3.02
N PHE A 42 -18.01 -1.50 3.08
CA PHE A 42 -18.46 -0.16 3.49
C PHE A 42 -19.37 0.51 2.44
N GLU A 43 -19.11 0.30 1.15
CA GLU A 43 -19.91 0.87 0.06
C GLU A 43 -21.28 0.20 -0.10
N GLU A 44 -21.38 -1.10 0.20
CA GLU A 44 -22.63 -1.86 0.13
C GLU A 44 -23.65 -1.45 1.20
N ASP A 45 -23.19 -1.00 2.38
CA ASP A 45 -24.06 -0.51 3.46
C ASP A 45 -23.47 0.74 4.15
N PRO A 46 -23.59 1.92 3.51
CA PRO A 46 -22.98 3.16 4.02
C PRO A 46 -23.56 3.66 5.35
N GLU A 47 -24.77 3.22 5.71
CA GLU A 47 -25.43 3.59 6.96
C GLU A 47 -25.07 2.64 8.12
N ARG A 48 -24.37 1.55 7.83
CA ARG A 48 -23.91 0.62 8.86
C ARG A 48 -22.65 1.14 9.52
N ARG A 49 -22.70 1.11 10.84
CA ARG A 49 -21.53 1.27 11.69
C ARG A 49 -21.00 -0.12 11.99
N TRP A 50 -19.81 -0.40 11.48
CA TRP A 50 -19.05 -1.61 11.78
C TRP A 50 -18.34 -1.44 13.13
N ASP A 51 -19.14 -1.29 14.20
CA ASP A 51 -18.64 -0.99 15.54
C ASP A 51 -17.85 -2.17 16.14
N ASP A 52 -18.06 -3.39 15.62
CA ASP A 52 -17.30 -4.59 15.95
C ASP A 52 -16.38 -4.99 14.78
N PRO A 53 -15.04 -4.98 14.97
CA PRO A 53 -14.09 -5.42 13.95
C PRO A 53 -14.30 -6.87 13.49
N LEU A 54 -14.80 -7.76 14.36
CA LEU A 54 -15.04 -9.16 14.01
C LEU A 54 -16.21 -9.30 13.03
N ASP A 55 -17.28 -8.53 13.23
CA ASP A 55 -18.43 -8.52 12.31
C ASP A 55 -17.97 -8.15 10.89
N LEU A 56 -17.16 -7.09 10.76
CA LEU A 56 -16.59 -6.68 9.48
C LEU A 56 -15.65 -7.74 8.90
N TYR A 57 -14.80 -8.36 9.73
CA TYR A 57 -13.91 -9.45 9.31
C TYR A 57 -14.71 -10.64 8.73
N TYR A 58 -15.74 -11.11 9.44
CA TYR A 58 -16.56 -12.23 8.99
C TYR A 58 -17.37 -11.90 7.74
N LYS A 59 -17.87 -10.66 7.62
CA LYS A 59 -18.51 -10.20 6.39
C LYS A 59 -17.56 -10.30 5.20
N VAL A 60 -16.34 -9.81 5.36
CA VAL A 60 -15.35 -9.70 4.27
C VAL A 60 -14.72 -11.04 3.90
N GLN A 61 -14.45 -11.90 4.89
CA GLN A 61 -13.79 -13.18 4.68
C GLN A 61 -14.76 -14.31 4.34
N HIS A 62 -15.96 -14.28 4.92
CA HIS A 62 -16.91 -15.40 4.84
C HIS A 62 -18.27 -15.02 4.27
N GLY A 63 -18.52 -13.73 3.99
CA GLY A 63 -19.84 -13.26 3.52
C GLY A 63 -20.92 -13.34 4.60
N ILE A 64 -20.55 -13.56 5.86
CA ILE A 64 -21.47 -13.73 6.98
C ILE A 64 -21.74 -12.35 7.58
N ASP A 65 -23.02 -12.01 7.66
CA ASP A 65 -23.47 -10.71 8.15
C ASP A 65 -24.32 -10.90 9.41
N PHE A 66 -23.79 -10.47 10.56
CA PHE A 66 -24.46 -10.67 11.84
C PHE A 66 -25.51 -9.58 12.15
N GLY A 67 -25.59 -8.51 11.37
CA GLY A 67 -26.51 -7.39 11.57
C GLY A 67 -26.17 -6.48 12.76
N LYS A 68 -26.93 -5.38 12.91
CA LYS A 68 -26.62 -4.27 13.84
C LYS A 68 -26.76 -4.62 15.34
N ASP A 69 -27.40 -5.73 15.68
CA ASP A 69 -27.76 -6.08 17.06
C ASP A 69 -26.91 -7.21 17.68
N VAL A 70 -25.99 -7.80 16.91
CA VAL A 70 -25.14 -8.87 17.40
C VAL A 70 -23.87 -8.26 18.01
N LYS A 71 -23.82 -8.25 19.34
CA LYS A 71 -22.58 -8.01 20.08
C LYS A 71 -21.93 -9.36 20.34
N PHE A 72 -20.71 -9.56 19.83
CA PHE A 72 -19.96 -10.76 20.15
C PHE A 72 -19.63 -10.77 21.64
N PRO A 73 -19.87 -11.89 22.35
CA PRO A 73 -19.54 -12.00 23.76
C PRO A 73 -18.02 -11.83 23.95
N GLU A 74 -17.62 -11.09 24.98
CA GLU A 74 -16.23 -10.72 25.29
C GLU A 74 -15.26 -11.92 25.27
N LYS A 75 -15.73 -13.10 25.68
CA LYS A 75 -14.99 -14.36 25.67
C LYS A 75 -14.56 -14.87 24.28
N ALA A 76 -15.24 -14.46 23.21
CA ALA A 76 -14.81 -14.77 21.85
C ALA A 76 -13.59 -13.93 21.43
N ARG A 77 -13.37 -12.75 22.06
CA ARG A 77 -12.15 -11.95 21.90
C ARG A 77 -10.98 -12.57 22.67
N GLU A 78 -11.23 -13.12 23.86
CA GLU A 78 -10.21 -13.78 24.68
C GLU A 78 -9.70 -15.09 24.06
N ALA A 79 -10.56 -15.86 23.37
CA ALA A 79 -10.18 -17.11 22.72
C ALA A 79 -9.25 -16.94 21.50
N GLU A 80 -9.11 -15.71 20.98
CA GLU A 80 -8.14 -15.38 19.93
C GLU A 80 -6.77 -14.96 20.52
N GLU A 81 -6.73 -14.50 21.78
CA GLU A 81 -5.50 -14.28 22.56
C GLU A 81 -4.92 -15.58 23.12
N GLU A 82 -5.75 -16.60 23.40
CA GLU A 82 -5.30 -17.91 23.88
C GLU A 82 -4.94 -18.87 22.73
N ARG A 83 -3.93 -18.52 21.92
CA ARG A 83 -3.22 -19.56 21.14
C ARG A 83 -2.39 -20.42 22.09
N PRO A 84 -2.42 -21.77 21.97
CA PRO A 84 -1.67 -22.64 22.88
C PRO A 84 -0.17 -22.41 22.69
N GLU A 85 0.53 -22.21 23.81
CA GLU A 85 1.98 -22.16 23.91
C GLU A 85 2.59 -23.40 23.25
N SER A 86 3.00 -23.25 21.98
CA SER A 86 3.92 -24.16 21.32
C SER A 86 5.28 -23.95 21.95
N GLY A 87 5.60 -24.78 22.94
CA GLY A 87 6.89 -24.82 23.62
C GLY A 87 8.08 -24.87 22.66
N GLY A 88 8.72 -23.73 22.50
CA GLY A 88 10.00 -23.52 21.85
C GLY A 88 10.42 -22.11 22.23
N GLY A 89 11.46 -21.98 23.05
CA GLY A 89 11.82 -20.75 23.76
C GLY A 89 11.80 -19.51 22.87
N SER A 90 10.69 -18.78 22.94
CA SER A 90 10.59 -17.42 22.45
C SER A 90 11.15 -16.55 23.56
N SER A 91 12.32 -15.95 23.31
CA SER A 91 12.61 -14.66 23.92
C SER A 91 11.38 -13.79 23.70
N GLU A 92 10.87 -13.21 24.78
CA GLU A 92 9.93 -12.11 24.76
C GLU A 92 10.62 -10.93 24.08
N GLU A 93 10.74 -10.96 22.76
CA GLU A 93 10.88 -9.72 22.01
C GLU A 93 9.46 -9.18 21.88
N PRO A 94 9.15 -8.08 22.58
CA PRO A 94 7.87 -7.41 22.41
C PRO A 94 7.70 -7.16 20.91
N TRP A 95 6.50 -7.41 20.39
CA TRP A 95 6.11 -6.77 19.15
C TRP A 95 6.31 -5.27 19.38
N HIS A 96 7.42 -4.72 18.89
CA HIS A 96 7.62 -3.29 18.69
C HIS A 96 6.65 -2.89 17.57
N GLY A 97 5.35 -2.98 17.87
CA GLY A 97 4.36 -2.17 17.20
C GLY A 97 4.87 -0.75 17.35
N VAL A 98 5.07 -0.10 16.20
CA VAL A 98 5.44 1.30 16.01
C VAL A 98 5.26 2.05 17.32
N SER A 99 6.37 2.26 18.03
CA SER A 99 6.34 2.91 19.33
C SER A 99 5.55 4.20 19.15
N VAL A 100 4.50 4.39 19.95
CA VAL A 100 3.64 5.59 19.93
C VAL A 100 4.45 6.88 20.26
N GLU A 101 5.76 6.75 20.45
CA GLU A 101 6.74 7.81 20.65
C GLU A 101 7.34 8.38 19.35
N ASP A 102 7.10 7.77 18.18
CA ASP A 102 7.55 8.35 16.91
C ASP A 102 6.66 9.56 16.57
N ASP A 103 7.16 10.76 16.89
CA ASP A 103 6.58 12.03 16.48
C ASP A 103 6.28 11.95 14.96
N PRO A 104 5.05 12.21 14.49
CA PRO A 104 4.75 12.22 13.05
C PRO A 104 5.66 13.17 12.25
N ALA A 105 6.28 14.16 12.89
CA ALA A 105 7.35 14.95 12.28
C ALA A 105 8.61 14.12 11.96
N SER A 106 9.01 13.19 12.85
CA SER A 106 10.20 12.33 12.65
C SER A 106 10.02 11.36 11.47
N LEU A 107 8.86 10.71 11.34
CA LEU A 107 8.55 9.84 10.20
C LEU A 107 8.55 10.60 8.87
N ARG A 108 8.11 11.87 8.90
CA ARG A 108 8.14 12.74 7.74
C ARG A 108 9.56 13.14 7.37
N ASP A 109 10.39 13.50 8.35
CA ASP A 109 11.79 13.87 8.13
C ASP A 109 12.58 12.68 7.52
N ASP A 110 12.29 11.47 7.97
CA ASP A 110 12.90 10.24 7.43
C ASP A 110 12.47 9.99 5.98
N LEU A 111 11.20 10.20 5.64
CA LEU A 111 10.73 10.09 4.25
C LEU A 111 11.32 11.18 3.35
N GLU A 112 11.45 12.41 3.85
CA GLU A 112 12.04 13.53 3.10
C GLU A 112 13.53 13.31 2.77
N SER A 113 14.21 12.43 3.52
CA SER A 113 15.57 11.99 3.22
C SER A 113 15.66 11.11 1.96
N ILE A 114 14.55 10.50 1.52
CA ILE A 114 14.50 9.61 0.35
C ILE A 114 14.29 10.45 -0.93
N PRO A 115 15.28 10.55 -1.84
CA PRO A 115 15.17 11.43 -3.01
C PRO A 115 13.97 11.08 -3.92
N ALA A 116 13.75 9.78 -4.14
CA ALA A 116 12.62 9.29 -4.94
C ALA A 116 11.26 9.68 -4.34
N TYR A 117 11.13 9.67 -3.01
CA TYR A 117 9.90 10.10 -2.33
C TYR A 117 9.68 11.59 -2.51
N ARG A 118 10.70 12.41 -2.25
CA ARG A 118 10.61 13.87 -2.38
C ARG A 118 10.20 14.29 -3.79
N LEU A 119 10.85 13.75 -4.81
CA LEU A 119 10.49 14.04 -6.21
C LEU A 119 9.08 13.52 -6.55
N GLY A 120 8.70 12.35 -6.04
CA GLY A 120 7.37 11.81 -6.21
C GLY A 120 6.28 12.72 -5.62
N LEU A 121 6.52 13.23 -4.40
CA LEU A 121 5.62 14.17 -3.73
C LEU A 121 5.53 15.50 -4.46
N GLU A 122 6.67 16.06 -4.88
CA GLU A 122 6.72 17.29 -5.68
C GLU A 122 5.93 17.15 -6.98
N PHE A 123 6.09 16.02 -7.67
CA PHE A 123 5.31 15.68 -8.86
C PHE A 123 3.81 15.58 -8.57
N SER A 124 3.40 14.91 -7.49
CA SER A 124 2.00 14.83 -7.06
C SER A 124 1.40 16.21 -6.79
N MET A 125 2.15 17.10 -6.11
CA MET A 125 1.72 18.48 -5.83
C MET A 125 1.60 19.31 -7.10
N ALA A 126 2.57 19.23 -8.01
CA ALA A 126 2.54 19.93 -9.29
C ALA A 126 1.32 19.51 -10.14
N ILE A 127 0.93 18.23 -10.09
CA ILE A 127 -0.29 17.76 -10.74
C ILE A 127 -1.53 18.32 -10.06
N HIS A 128 -1.59 18.30 -8.73
CA HIS A 128 -2.71 18.88 -8.01
C HIS A 128 -2.91 20.35 -8.38
N ASP A 129 -1.84 21.13 -8.40
CA ASP A 129 -1.87 22.55 -8.79
C ASP A 129 -2.27 22.73 -10.26
N TYR A 130 -1.74 21.90 -11.16
CA TYR A 130 -2.13 21.91 -12.57
C TYR A 130 -3.62 21.66 -12.74
N LEU A 131 -4.17 20.65 -12.07
CA LEU A 131 -5.57 20.28 -12.16
C LEU A 131 -6.48 21.33 -11.51
N LYS A 132 -6.08 21.90 -10.37
CA LYS A 132 -6.82 22.96 -9.70
C LYS A 132 -6.84 24.26 -10.50
N GLY A 133 -5.73 24.61 -11.14
CA GLY A 133 -5.64 25.76 -12.04
C GLY A 133 -6.42 25.56 -13.35
N SER A 134 -6.82 24.33 -13.67
CA SER A 134 -7.51 23.98 -14.92
C SER A 134 -9.04 24.13 -14.88
N GLU A 135 -9.61 24.80 -13.86
CA GLU A 135 -11.05 25.09 -13.73
C GLU A 135 -11.70 25.73 -14.99
N THR A 136 -10.91 26.16 -15.99
CA THR A 136 -11.38 26.79 -17.23
C THR A 136 -10.97 26.11 -18.55
N GLY A 137 -10.62 24.82 -18.60
CA GLY A 137 -10.87 24.04 -19.83
C GLY A 137 -9.68 23.36 -20.51
N GLY A 138 -9.27 22.22 -19.96
CA GLY A 138 -8.77 21.12 -20.78
C GLY A 138 -9.94 20.17 -21.08
N SER A 139 -10.18 19.87 -22.37
CA SER A 139 -11.15 18.87 -22.83
C SER A 139 -10.65 17.44 -22.57
N TRP A 140 -10.21 17.15 -21.35
CA TRP A 140 -9.79 15.80 -20.99
C TRP A 140 -11.03 14.99 -20.66
N GLU A 141 -11.07 13.75 -21.12
CA GLU A 141 -12.07 12.82 -20.63
C GLU A 141 -11.87 12.66 -19.11
N ASP A 142 -12.95 12.81 -18.33
CA ASP A 142 -12.88 12.74 -16.87
C ASP A 142 -12.24 11.43 -16.38
N SER A 143 -12.47 10.33 -17.09
CA SER A 143 -11.88 9.01 -16.83
C SER A 143 -10.34 9.05 -16.89
N LEU A 144 -9.79 9.62 -17.96
CA LEU A 144 -8.35 9.74 -18.19
C LEU A 144 -7.69 10.66 -17.16
N ARG A 145 -8.35 11.77 -16.81
CA ARG A 145 -7.89 12.69 -15.76
C ARG A 145 -7.81 11.99 -14.41
N MET A 146 -8.86 11.26 -14.04
CA MET A 146 -8.93 10.54 -12.76
C MET A 146 -7.94 9.38 -12.71
N GLU A 147 -7.72 8.67 -13.82
CA GLU A 147 -6.71 7.62 -13.93
C GLU A 147 -5.30 8.20 -13.73
N PHE A 148 -4.97 9.29 -14.44
CA PHE A 148 -3.69 9.97 -14.29
C PHE A 148 -3.43 10.43 -12.85
N TYR A 149 -4.42 11.10 -12.24
CA TYR A 149 -4.31 11.57 -10.86
C TYR A 149 -4.07 10.42 -9.87
N ARG A 150 -4.76 9.29 -10.05
CA ARG A 150 -4.58 8.09 -9.21
C ARG A 150 -3.16 7.53 -9.30
N HIS A 151 -2.59 7.42 -10.50
CA HIS A 151 -1.22 6.96 -10.67
C HIS A 151 -0.22 7.94 -10.04
N ALA A 152 -0.40 9.24 -10.25
CA ALA A 152 0.47 10.26 -9.69
C ALA A 152 0.53 10.24 -8.16
N LEU A 153 -0.61 10.12 -7.49
CA LEU A 153 -0.68 10.07 -6.02
C LEU A 153 -0.08 8.78 -5.44
N ARG A 154 -0.20 7.66 -6.15
CA ARG A 154 0.32 6.37 -5.67
C ARG A 154 1.85 6.31 -5.64
N ILE A 155 2.56 7.11 -6.43
CA ILE A 155 4.03 7.05 -6.47
C ILE A 155 4.64 7.29 -5.07
N GLY A 156 4.31 8.42 -4.43
CA GLY A 156 4.80 8.72 -3.08
C GLY A 156 4.27 7.76 -2.03
N ALA A 157 2.99 7.37 -2.15
CA ALA A 157 2.35 6.44 -1.22
C ALA A 157 2.99 5.05 -1.23
N GLU A 158 3.34 4.50 -2.40
CA GLU A 158 4.02 3.21 -2.48
C GLU A 158 5.45 3.29 -1.94
N ILE A 159 6.19 4.38 -2.19
CA ILE A 159 7.54 4.55 -1.62
C ILE A 159 7.47 4.63 -0.10
N ALA A 160 6.50 5.39 0.45
CA ALA A 160 6.28 5.48 1.88
C ALA A 160 5.83 4.16 2.49
N GLY A 161 4.94 3.42 1.81
CA GLY A 161 4.53 2.08 2.22
C GLY A 161 5.71 1.11 2.25
N GLY A 162 6.61 1.17 1.27
CA GLY A 162 7.85 0.41 1.28
C GLY A 162 8.77 0.78 2.44
N HIS A 163 8.93 2.08 2.72
CA HIS A 163 9.69 2.55 3.87
C HIS A 163 9.12 2.04 5.20
N GLY A 164 7.79 2.07 5.37
CA GLY A 164 7.11 1.59 6.56
C GLY A 164 7.16 0.08 6.75
N LEU A 165 7.48 -0.71 5.72
CA LEU A 165 7.77 -2.13 5.88
C LEU A 165 9.13 -2.37 6.56
N GLY A 166 10.07 -1.44 6.42
CA GLY A 166 11.40 -1.53 7.03
C GLY A 166 12.54 -1.80 6.05
N TYR A 167 13.71 -2.08 6.62
CA TYR A 167 14.97 -2.30 5.90
C TYR A 167 15.71 -3.56 6.38
N GLU A 168 15.06 -4.35 7.23
CA GLU A 168 15.53 -5.62 7.78
C GLU A 168 15.48 -6.72 6.71
N GLU A 169 16.22 -7.79 6.93
CA GLU A 169 16.40 -8.84 5.92
C GLU A 169 15.09 -9.53 5.50
N ASP A 170 14.16 -9.67 6.43
CA ASP A 170 12.84 -10.27 6.23
C ASP A 170 11.83 -9.33 5.55
N THR A 171 11.98 -8.01 5.71
CA THR A 171 11.05 -7.00 5.19
C THR A 171 11.56 -6.25 3.96
N LEU A 172 12.87 -6.26 3.70
CA LEU A 172 13.53 -5.49 2.63
C LEU A 172 13.01 -5.86 1.24
N CYS A 173 12.70 -7.14 0.98
CA CYS A 173 12.07 -7.56 -0.27
C CYS A 173 10.69 -6.91 -0.47
N GLY A 174 9.90 -6.76 0.60
CA GLY A 174 8.62 -6.04 0.58
C GLY A 174 8.81 -4.56 0.22
N ASN A 175 9.81 -3.91 0.81
CA ASN A 175 10.19 -2.53 0.47
C ASN A 175 10.59 -2.39 -1.01
N ILE A 176 11.39 -3.33 -1.53
CA ILE A 176 11.77 -3.36 -2.95
C ILE A 176 10.54 -3.50 -3.86
N VAL A 177 9.61 -4.40 -3.55
CA VAL A 177 8.38 -4.59 -4.31
C VAL A 177 7.56 -3.30 -4.35
N LYS A 178 7.38 -2.63 -3.21
CA LYS A 178 6.67 -1.35 -3.12
C LYS A 178 7.33 -0.26 -3.99
N ASN A 179 8.65 -0.14 -3.99
CA ASN A 179 9.35 0.79 -4.89
C ASN A 179 9.19 0.39 -6.37
N ARG A 180 9.12 -0.91 -6.70
CA ARG A 180 8.79 -1.36 -8.07
C ARG A 180 7.37 -1.00 -8.48
N TRP A 181 6.40 -1.07 -7.57
CA TRP A 181 5.03 -0.60 -7.83
C TRP A 181 4.98 0.90 -8.06
N ALA A 182 5.70 1.69 -7.23
CA ALA A 182 5.87 3.12 -7.45
C ALA A 182 6.42 3.42 -8.85
N LEU A 183 7.42 2.67 -9.31
CA LEU A 183 7.96 2.79 -10.67
C LEU A 183 6.92 2.46 -11.74
N GLY A 184 6.10 1.42 -11.52
CA GLY A 184 4.96 1.08 -12.37
C GLY A 184 3.98 2.25 -12.50
N HIS A 185 3.60 2.87 -11.38
CA HIS A 185 2.73 4.04 -11.37
C HIS A 185 3.37 5.25 -12.09
N ALA A 186 4.66 5.51 -11.87
CA ALA A 186 5.37 6.59 -12.55
C ALA A 186 5.46 6.40 -14.07
N ARG A 187 5.65 5.15 -14.53
CA ARG A 187 5.65 4.81 -15.96
C ARG A 187 4.29 5.01 -16.59
N GLU A 188 3.23 4.61 -15.89
CA GLU A 188 1.87 4.77 -16.37
C GLU A 188 1.44 6.24 -16.39
N ALA A 189 1.78 7.02 -15.36
CA ALA A 189 1.57 8.47 -15.36
C ALA A 189 2.27 9.15 -16.55
N ALA A 190 3.51 8.76 -16.88
CA ALA A 190 4.22 9.27 -18.06
C ALA A 190 3.56 8.85 -19.38
N ARG A 191 2.99 7.64 -19.47
CA ARG A 191 2.24 7.18 -20.64
C ARG A 191 0.98 8.04 -20.85
N LEU A 192 0.22 8.29 -19.78
CA LEU A 192 -0.99 9.11 -19.80
C LEU A 192 -0.67 10.57 -20.17
N LEU A 193 0.39 11.16 -19.61
CA LEU A 193 0.86 12.50 -20.00
C LEU A 193 1.19 12.61 -21.50
N ARG A 194 1.77 11.57 -22.11
CA ARG A 194 2.03 11.55 -23.55
C ARG A 194 0.75 11.54 -24.38
N ILE A 195 -0.27 10.80 -23.95
CA ILE A 195 -1.60 10.80 -24.60
C ILE A 195 -2.21 12.20 -24.52
N LEU A 196 -2.14 12.82 -23.34
CA LEU A 196 -2.66 14.17 -23.11
C LEU A 196 -1.94 15.21 -23.98
N LEU A 197 -0.61 15.12 -24.08
CA LEU A 197 0.20 15.99 -24.96
C LEU A 197 -0.15 15.86 -26.45
N GLN A 198 -0.57 14.68 -26.89
CA GLN A 198 -1.03 14.48 -28.28
C GLN A 198 -2.37 15.16 -28.55
N GLY A 199 -3.26 15.20 -27.56
CA GLY A 199 -4.58 15.82 -27.68
C GLY A 199 -4.57 17.33 -27.49
N ASP A 200 -3.81 17.83 -26.51
CA ASP A 200 -3.85 19.23 -26.07
C ASP A 200 -2.79 20.11 -26.75
N GLY A 201 -1.83 19.51 -27.47
CA GLY A 201 -0.84 20.21 -28.29
C GLY A 201 0.12 21.10 -27.49
N SER A 202 1.39 20.70 -27.39
CA SER A 202 2.52 21.54 -26.92
C SER A 202 2.36 22.27 -25.58
N SER A 203 1.40 21.91 -24.72
CA SER A 203 1.27 22.49 -23.37
C SER A 203 2.58 22.36 -22.61
N GLU A 204 3.19 23.50 -22.29
CA GLU A 204 4.49 23.54 -21.63
C GLU A 204 4.40 22.96 -20.21
N SER A 205 3.28 23.19 -19.53
CA SER A 205 3.00 22.58 -18.22
C SER A 205 2.99 21.05 -18.30
N LEU A 206 2.38 20.46 -19.33
CA LEU A 206 2.39 19.00 -19.51
C LEU A 206 3.77 18.46 -19.87
N LYS A 207 4.57 19.21 -20.63
CA LYS A 207 5.97 18.84 -20.89
C LYS A 207 6.81 18.88 -19.62
N ASN A 208 6.61 19.90 -18.78
CA ASN A 208 7.28 20.01 -17.49
C ASN A 208 6.91 18.84 -16.58
N LEU A 209 5.62 18.52 -16.45
CA LEU A 209 5.16 17.33 -15.71
C LEU A 209 5.75 16.03 -16.27
N LEU A 210 5.86 15.91 -17.59
CA LEU A 210 6.49 14.74 -18.22
C LEU A 210 7.98 14.65 -17.89
N SER A 211 8.70 15.77 -17.84
CA SER A 211 10.10 15.81 -17.41
C SER A 211 10.24 15.40 -15.95
N MET A 212 9.41 15.96 -15.06
CA MET A 212 9.41 15.63 -13.64
C MET A 212 9.20 14.13 -13.40
N VAL A 213 8.22 13.51 -14.07
CA VAL A 213 7.98 12.07 -13.87
C VAL A 213 9.11 11.19 -14.41
N HIS A 214 9.87 11.62 -15.42
CA HIS A 214 11.07 10.90 -15.86
C HIS A 214 12.19 10.97 -14.84
N GLU A 215 12.37 12.11 -14.17
CA GLU A 215 13.32 12.24 -13.05
C GLU A 215 12.92 11.34 -11.89
N VAL A 216 11.63 11.31 -11.54
CA VAL A 216 11.06 10.39 -10.54
C VAL A 216 11.36 8.93 -10.91
N GLN A 217 11.12 8.51 -12.15
CA GLN A 217 11.40 7.14 -12.60
C GLN A 217 12.87 6.76 -12.41
N LYS A 218 13.79 7.66 -12.79
CA LYS A 218 15.23 7.45 -12.66
C LYS A 218 15.65 7.28 -11.20
N GLU A 219 15.12 8.11 -10.29
CA GLU A 219 15.44 8.00 -8.86
C GLU A 219 14.84 6.76 -8.23
N ILE A 220 13.63 6.34 -8.62
CA ILE A 220 13.05 5.07 -8.14
C ILE A 220 13.88 3.87 -8.63
N GLU A 221 14.32 3.87 -9.90
CA GLU A 221 15.18 2.82 -10.44
C GLU A 221 16.52 2.73 -9.68
N SER A 222 17.15 3.88 -9.42
CA SER A 222 18.37 3.97 -8.61
C SER A 222 18.15 3.40 -7.21
N ARG A 223 17.05 3.78 -6.55
CA ARG A 223 16.68 3.30 -5.21
C ARG A 223 16.44 1.79 -5.18
N VAL A 224 15.73 1.22 -6.16
CA VAL A 224 15.54 -0.24 -6.26
C VAL A 224 16.88 -0.96 -6.37
N VAL A 225 17.82 -0.44 -7.17
CA VAL A 225 19.17 -1.00 -7.27
C VAL A 225 19.92 -0.90 -5.95
N GLU A 226 19.81 0.23 -5.23
CA GLU A 226 20.43 0.41 -3.92
C GLU A 226 19.90 -0.59 -2.89
N LEU A 227 18.57 -0.75 -2.80
CA LEU A 227 17.93 -1.69 -1.87
C LEU A 227 18.35 -3.14 -2.18
N ARG A 228 18.37 -3.53 -3.46
CA ARG A 228 18.81 -4.86 -3.88
C ARG A 228 20.26 -5.18 -3.53
N ARG A 229 21.15 -4.18 -3.45
CA ARG A 229 22.54 -4.38 -3.00
C ARG A 229 22.65 -4.72 -1.52
N LYS A 230 21.65 -4.36 -0.73
CA LYS A 230 21.59 -4.67 0.70
C LYS A 230 21.07 -6.08 0.97
N VAL A 231 20.53 -6.75 -0.03
CA VAL A 231 20.08 -8.13 0.13
C VAL A 231 21.22 -9.09 -0.13
N TRP A 232 21.57 -9.84 0.90
CA TRP A 232 22.45 -11.00 0.82
C TRP A 232 21.58 -12.25 0.72
N TRP A 233 21.89 -13.16 -0.20
CA TRP A 233 21.39 -14.54 -0.23
C TRP A 233 22.30 -15.37 -1.12
#